data_AF-A0A8H6VTP3-F1
#
_entry.id   AF-A0A8H6VTP3-F1
#
_cell.length_a   1.000
_cell.length_b   1.000
_cell.length_c   1.000
_cell.angle_alpha   90.00
_cell.angle_beta   90.00
_cell.angle_gamma   90.00
#
_symmetry.space_group_name_H-M   'P 1'
#
loop_
_entity.id
_entity.type
_entity.pdbx_description
1 polymer ?
#
loop_
_entity_poly.entity_id
_entity_poly.type
_entity_poly.pdbx_seq_one_letter_code
_entity_poly.pdbx_strand_id
1 'polypeptide(L)'
;MAFDLPTLRKIAYGALAFFSFIEFCLTIARLAYTDNLPRGDPLNGGRSFYDPDIVELLIASMLSMAWSGFIIYTIHRRVEHNLVSTFRGELAGSFVIWMFWMVGAAIASGFWGNLGWCSEFNACRVLSAIVAFSWLAWVTITFNFVVSLIFIIANGALLEPLHGQWVPQDAERASEVTERK
;
A
#
# COMPACT_ATOMS: atom_id res chain seq x y z
N MET A 1 -9.65 3.00 27.14
CA MET A 1 -9.19 3.86 26.05
C MET A 1 -9.84 3.34 24.78
N ALA A 2 -10.89 4.01 24.29
CA ALA A 2 -11.50 3.63 23.02
C ALA A 2 -10.49 3.97 21.92
N PHE A 3 -9.94 2.96 21.25
CA PHE A 3 -9.07 3.18 20.10
C PHE A 3 -9.94 3.73 18.96
N ASP A 4 -9.68 4.95 18.52
CA ASP A 4 -10.33 5.52 17.33
C ASP A 4 -9.82 4.79 16.08
N LEU A 5 -10.51 3.71 15.73
CA LEU A 5 -10.23 2.88 14.55
C LEU A 5 -10.02 3.71 13.27
N PRO A 6 -10.81 4.76 12.98
CA PRO A 6 -10.60 5.60 11.79
C PRO A 6 -9.27 6.36 11.83
N THR A 7 -8.81 6.78 13.00
CA THR A 7 -7.53 7.50 13.16
C THR A 7 -6.36 6.55 12.95
N LEU A 8 -6.42 5.35 13.53
CA LEU A 8 -5.41 4.31 13.31
C LEU A 8 -5.26 3.96 11.83
N ARG A 9 -6.39 3.78 11.12
CA ARG A 9 -6.39 3.47 9.68
C ARG A 9 -5.76 4.60 8.86
N LYS A 10 -6.12 5.86 9.11
CA LYS A 10 -5.49 7.01 8.42
C LYS A 10 -3.97 7.04 8.59
N ILE A 11 -3.49 6.78 9.82
CA ILE A 11 -2.05 6.74 10.10
C ILE A 11 -1.38 5.58 9.36
N ALA A 12 -2.00 4.39 9.38
CA ALA A 12 -1.45 3.21 8.74
C ALA A 12 -1.43 3.33 7.19
N TYR A 13 -2.47 3.90 6.57
CA TYR A 13 -2.43 4.25 5.13
C TYR A 13 -1.44 5.39 4.84
N GLY A 14 -1.27 6.35 5.76
CA GLY A 14 -0.24 7.38 5.65
C GLY A 14 1.18 6.79 5.67
N ALA A 15 1.43 5.81 6.54
CA ALA A 15 2.70 5.07 6.58
C ALA A 15 2.94 4.28 5.29
N LEU A 16 1.90 3.61 4.78
CA LEU A 16 1.98 2.89 3.49
C LEU A 16 2.34 3.85 2.35
N ALA A 17 1.70 5.03 2.29
CA ALA A 17 2.02 6.05 1.29
C ALA A 17 3.46 6.55 1.40
N PHE A 18 3.97 6.73 2.63
CA PHE A 18 5.35 7.15 2.88
C PHE A 18 6.38 6.11 2.42
N PHE A 19 6.19 4.84 2.81
CA PHE A 19 7.09 3.76 2.35
C PHE A 19 7.03 3.58 0.84
N SER A 20 5.83 3.64 0.25
CA SER A 20 5.64 3.58 -1.20
C SER A 20 6.34 4.75 -1.91
N PHE A 21 6.31 5.96 -1.34
CA PHE A 21 7.00 7.11 -1.91
C PHE A 21 8.53 6.97 -1.89
N ILE A 22 9.09 6.44 -0.80
CA ILE A 22 10.53 6.15 -0.73
C ILE A 22 10.89 5.13 -1.81
N GLU A 23 10.11 4.06 -1.92
CA GLU A 23 10.37 3.01 -2.90
C GLU A 23 10.21 3.47 -4.35
N PHE A 24 9.22 4.33 -4.63
CA PHE A 24 9.07 5.00 -5.92
C PHE A 24 10.34 5.79 -6.29
N CYS A 25 10.90 6.55 -5.35
CA CYS A 25 12.15 7.28 -5.58
C CYS A 25 13.34 6.34 -5.83
N LEU A 26 13.46 5.26 -5.03
CA LEU A 26 14.57 4.30 -5.14
C LEU A 26 14.51 3.49 -6.44
N THR A 27 13.32 3.05 -6.85
CA THR A 27 13.10 2.30 -8.10
C THR A 27 13.42 3.15 -9.32
N ILE A 28 13.04 4.44 -9.33
CA ILE A 28 13.45 5.38 -10.39
C ILE A 28 14.97 5.57 -10.41
N ALA A 29 15.60 5.78 -9.24
CA ALA A 29 17.05 5.93 -9.16
C ALA A 29 17.77 4.68 -9.69
N ARG A 30 17.23 3.49 -9.41
CA ARG A 30 17.75 2.22 -9.94
C ARG A 30 17.58 2.14 -11.46
N LEU A 31 16.41 2.45 -12.01
CA LEU A 31 16.17 2.43 -13.45
C LEU A 31 17.08 3.40 -14.19
N ALA A 32 17.23 4.63 -13.67
CA ALA A 32 18.12 5.63 -14.24
C ALA A 32 19.59 5.15 -14.27
N TYR A 33 20.01 4.42 -13.23
CA TYR A 33 21.32 3.78 -13.19
C TYR A 33 21.43 2.64 -14.20
N THR A 34 20.46 1.73 -14.27
CA THR A 34 20.51 0.55 -15.17
C THR A 34 20.44 0.90 -16.65
N ASP A 35 19.78 2.00 -17.01
CA ASP A 35 19.72 2.49 -18.38
C ASP A 35 21.00 3.25 -18.80
N ASN A 36 21.65 3.95 -17.87
CA ASN A 36 22.80 4.83 -18.13
C ASN A 36 24.09 4.34 -17.47
N LEU A 37 24.43 3.06 -17.62
CA LEU A 37 25.67 2.53 -17.04
C LEU A 37 26.92 3.17 -17.66
N PRO A 38 27.86 3.70 -16.86
CA PRO A 38 29.17 4.12 -17.34
C PRO A 38 29.95 2.92 -17.92
N ARG A 39 30.72 3.16 -18.99
CA ARG A 39 31.62 2.14 -19.56
C ARG A 39 32.63 1.72 -18.50
N GLY A 40 32.66 0.43 -18.16
CA GLY A 40 33.57 -0.14 -17.16
C GLY A 40 33.00 -0.24 -15.74
N ASP A 41 31.68 -0.06 -15.56
CA ASP A 41 31.03 -0.31 -14.27
C ASP A 41 31.31 -1.75 -13.77
N PRO A 42 31.71 -1.92 -12.49
CA PRO A 42 32.17 -3.21 -11.95
C PRO A 42 31.05 -4.24 -11.80
N LEU A 43 29.78 -3.85 -11.86
CA LEU A 43 28.65 -4.72 -11.57
C LEU A 43 28.10 -5.43 -12.82
N ASN A 44 28.12 -4.77 -13.98
CA ASN A 44 27.69 -5.37 -15.25
C ASN A 44 28.60 -5.05 -16.45
N GLY A 45 29.87 -4.75 -16.20
CA GLY A 45 30.85 -4.43 -17.25
C GLY A 45 30.47 -3.22 -18.09
N GLY A 46 29.64 -2.31 -17.55
CA GLY A 46 29.11 -1.15 -18.26
C GLY A 46 28.07 -1.44 -19.34
N ARG A 47 27.41 -2.61 -19.32
CA ARG A 47 26.28 -2.91 -20.22
C ARG A 47 24.97 -2.56 -19.54
N SER A 48 24.21 -1.63 -20.13
CA SER A 48 22.85 -1.34 -19.70
C SER A 48 21.97 -2.59 -19.79
N PHE A 49 21.06 -2.75 -18.85
CA PHE A 49 20.13 -3.88 -18.77
C PHE A 49 18.80 -3.42 -18.17
N TYR A 50 17.75 -4.18 -18.41
CA TYR A 50 16.40 -3.87 -17.94
C TYR A 50 15.96 -4.91 -16.90
N ASP A 51 15.69 -4.46 -15.68
CA ASP A 51 15.20 -5.28 -14.58
C ASP A 51 13.65 -5.18 -14.52
N PRO A 52 12.90 -6.20 -15.00
CA PRO A 52 11.43 -6.15 -15.00
C PRO A 52 10.86 -6.06 -13.58
N ASP A 53 11.53 -6.67 -12.61
CA ASP A 53 11.11 -6.69 -11.19
C ASP A 53 11.10 -5.29 -10.58
N ILE A 54 12.04 -4.41 -10.97
CA ILE A 54 12.08 -3.02 -10.50
C ILE A 54 10.88 -2.24 -11.04
N VAL A 55 10.43 -2.56 -12.26
CA VAL A 55 9.25 -1.92 -12.87
C VAL A 55 7.96 -2.40 -12.23
N GLU A 56 7.88 -3.68 -11.84
CA GLU A 56 6.76 -4.18 -11.03
C GLU A 56 6.66 -3.41 -9.71
N LEU A 57 7.76 -3.27 -8.97
CA LEU A 57 7.81 -2.53 -7.70
C LEU A 57 7.49 -1.04 -7.89
N LEU A 58 7.94 -0.43 -8.98
CA LEU A 58 7.56 0.94 -9.36
C LEU A 58 6.04 1.06 -9.51
N ILE A 59 5.41 0.16 -10.27
CA ILE A 59 3.95 0.17 -10.47
C ILE A 59 3.23 -0.10 -9.14
N ALA A 60 3.69 -1.04 -8.34
CA ALA A 60 3.13 -1.35 -7.03
C ALA A 60 3.17 -0.13 -6.09
N SER A 61 4.28 0.60 -6.07
CA SER A 61 4.44 1.82 -5.28
C SER A 61 3.50 2.94 -5.74
N MET A 62 3.33 3.14 -7.05
CA MET A 62 2.40 4.13 -7.61
C MET A 62 0.94 3.79 -7.27
N LEU A 63 0.55 2.52 -7.44
CA LEU A 63 -0.79 2.06 -7.11
C LEU A 63 -1.08 2.20 -5.61
N SER A 64 -0.09 1.89 -4.76
CA SER A 64 -0.21 2.01 -3.31
C SER A 64 -0.34 3.45 -2.84
N MET A 65 0.41 4.38 -3.45
CA MET A 65 0.26 5.81 -3.17
C MET A 65 -1.11 6.33 -3.59
N ALA A 66 -1.54 6.01 -4.81
CA ALA A 66 -2.85 6.42 -5.33
C ALA A 66 -3.99 5.86 -4.47
N TRP A 67 -3.91 4.58 -4.10
CA TRP A 67 -4.88 3.92 -3.24
C TRP A 67 -4.92 4.51 -1.83
N SER A 68 -3.76 4.71 -1.21
CA SER A 68 -3.67 5.30 0.13
C SER A 68 -4.23 6.73 0.15
N GLY A 69 -3.91 7.53 -0.86
CA GLY A 69 -4.46 8.87 -1.04
C GLY A 69 -5.98 8.85 -1.23
N PHE A 70 -6.49 7.92 -2.04
CA PHE A 70 -7.92 7.72 -2.23
C PHE A 70 -8.64 7.36 -0.93
N ILE A 71 -8.14 6.38 -0.17
CA ILE A 71 -8.75 5.95 1.09
C ILE A 71 -8.72 7.05 2.16
N ILE A 72 -7.60 7.77 2.28
CA ILE A 72 -7.49 8.91 3.22
C ILE A 72 -8.49 10.00 2.82
N TYR A 73 -8.61 10.30 1.53
CA TYR A 73 -9.55 11.29 1.01
C TYR A 73 -11.00 10.89 1.29
N THR A 74 -11.39 9.64 1.01
CA THR A 74 -12.75 9.16 1.26
C THR A 74 -13.11 9.19 2.74
N ILE A 75 -12.17 8.83 3.62
CA ILE A 75 -12.38 8.91 5.09
C ILE A 75 -12.50 10.37 5.54
N HIS A 76 -11.66 11.27 5.01
CA HIS A 76 -11.65 12.67 5.43
C HIS A 76 -12.87 13.45 4.95
N ARG A 77 -13.27 13.27 3.68
CA ARG A 77 -14.39 13.98 3.06
C ARG A 77 -15.75 13.30 3.27
N ARG A 78 -15.76 12.06 3.78
CA ARG A 78 -16.98 11.25 3.97
C ARG A 78 -17.82 11.15 2.69
N VAL A 79 -17.14 10.91 1.56
CA VAL A 79 -17.79 10.84 0.24
C VAL A 79 -18.27 9.42 0.00
N GLU A 80 -19.57 9.28 -0.24
CA GLU A 80 -20.17 8.02 -0.69
C GLU A 80 -20.10 7.94 -2.23
N HIS A 81 -19.08 7.26 -2.76
CA HIS A 81 -18.96 6.99 -4.20
C HIS A 81 -19.52 5.60 -4.56
N ASN A 82 -20.47 5.51 -5.49
CA ASN A 82 -21.15 4.26 -5.89
C ASN A 82 -20.26 3.05 -6.23
N LEU A 83 -18.97 3.22 -6.55
CA LEU A 83 -18.05 2.14 -6.93
C LEU A 83 -17.12 1.66 -5.80
N VAL A 84 -16.71 2.53 -4.87
CA VAL A 84 -15.75 2.22 -3.78
C VAL A 84 -16.19 2.85 -2.46
N SER A 85 -17.50 2.92 -2.21
CA SER A 85 -18.04 3.41 -0.93
C SER A 85 -18.13 2.33 0.15
N THR A 86 -17.85 1.07 -0.18
CA THR A 86 -18.06 -0.06 0.74
C THR A 86 -16.74 -0.65 1.22
N PHE A 87 -16.75 -1.23 2.42
CA PHE A 87 -15.64 -2.01 2.96
C PHE A 87 -15.19 -3.15 2.03
N ARG A 88 -16.11 -3.72 1.23
CA ARG A 88 -15.76 -4.70 0.18
C ARG A 88 -14.80 -4.13 -0.86
N GLY A 89 -15.01 -2.88 -1.30
CA GLY A 89 -14.14 -2.21 -2.27
C GLY A 89 -12.75 -1.94 -1.69
N GLU A 90 -12.70 -1.51 -0.43
CA GLU A 90 -11.43 -1.35 0.30
C GLU A 90 -10.68 -2.68 0.39
N LEU A 91 -11.35 -3.75 0.81
CA LEU A 91 -10.73 -5.06 0.99
C LEU A 91 -10.21 -5.63 -0.33
N ALA A 92 -10.99 -5.49 -1.41
CA ALA A 92 -10.60 -5.95 -2.73
C ALA A 92 -9.38 -5.19 -3.27
N GLY A 93 -9.37 -3.86 -3.20
CA GLY A 93 -8.24 -3.06 -3.68
C GLY A 93 -6.99 -3.28 -2.84
N SER A 94 -7.12 -3.34 -1.51
CA SER A 94 -6.01 -3.65 -0.61
C SER A 94 -5.48 -5.08 -0.83
N PHE A 95 -6.32 -6.06 -1.15
CA PHE A 95 -5.89 -7.42 -1.47
C PHE A 95 -5.09 -7.49 -2.78
N VAL A 96 -5.53 -6.80 -3.83
CA VAL A 96 -4.81 -6.75 -5.10
C VAL A 96 -3.42 -6.13 -4.88
N ILE A 97 -3.34 -4.98 -4.23
CA ILE A 97 -2.07 -4.31 -3.95
C ILE A 97 -1.19 -5.16 -3.02
N TRP A 98 -1.80 -5.87 -2.06
CA TRP A 98 -1.09 -6.81 -1.18
C TRP A 98 -0.40 -7.93 -1.97
N MET A 99 -1.07 -8.49 -3.00
CA MET A 99 -0.48 -9.50 -3.88
C MET A 99 0.72 -8.95 -4.66
N PHE A 100 0.61 -7.75 -5.23
CA PHE A 100 1.73 -7.08 -5.92
C PHE A 100 2.94 -6.91 -5.00
N TRP A 101 2.73 -6.45 -3.76
CA TRP A 101 3.82 -6.32 -2.79
C TRP A 101 4.44 -7.67 -2.42
N MET A 102 3.62 -8.71 -2.23
CA MET A 102 4.10 -10.02 -1.82
C MET A 102 4.97 -10.66 -2.91
N VAL A 103 4.51 -10.64 -4.16
CA VAL A 103 5.22 -11.21 -5.31
C VAL A 103 6.51 -10.43 -5.57
N GLY A 104 6.42 -9.10 -5.66
CA GLY A 104 7.59 -8.24 -5.86
C GLY A 104 8.66 -8.40 -4.78
N ALA A 105 8.26 -8.43 -3.50
CA ALA A 105 9.20 -8.61 -2.38
C ALA A 105 9.84 -10.01 -2.38
N ALA A 106 9.07 -11.05 -2.72
CA ALA A 106 9.57 -12.42 -2.78
C ALA A 106 10.61 -12.60 -3.91
N ILE A 107 10.31 -12.10 -5.11
CA ILE A 107 11.22 -12.17 -6.26
C ILE A 107 12.48 -11.35 -5.98
N ALA A 108 12.33 -10.12 -5.49
CA ALA A 108 13.45 -9.25 -5.13
C ALA A 108 14.34 -9.88 -4.04
N SER A 109 13.76 -10.57 -3.07
CA SER A 109 14.53 -11.30 -2.04
C SER A 109 15.25 -12.53 -2.59
N GLY A 110 14.68 -13.19 -3.61
CA GLY A 110 15.30 -14.33 -4.28
C GLY A 110 16.56 -13.94 -5.05
N PHE A 111 16.51 -12.83 -5.79
CA PHE A 111 17.65 -12.35 -6.58
C PHE A 111 18.65 -11.52 -5.75
N TRP A 112 18.15 -10.69 -4.83
CA TRP A 112 18.94 -9.68 -4.13
C TRP A 112 19.00 -9.85 -2.61
N GLY A 113 18.63 -11.02 -2.09
CA GLY A 113 18.63 -11.27 -0.64
C GLY A 113 20.02 -11.31 0.02
N ASN A 114 21.09 -11.56 -0.74
CA ASN A 114 22.45 -11.69 -0.20
C ASN A 114 23.48 -10.83 -0.95
N LEU A 115 23.37 -9.50 -0.80
CA LEU A 115 24.32 -8.52 -1.36
C LEU A 115 25.37 -8.00 -0.35
N GLY A 116 25.60 -8.73 0.76
CA GLY A 116 26.56 -8.29 1.79
C GLY A 116 27.97 -8.02 1.24
N TRP A 117 28.38 -8.79 0.23
CA TRP A 117 29.67 -8.68 -0.46
C TRP A 117 29.83 -7.42 -1.31
N CYS A 118 28.73 -6.78 -1.72
CA CYS A 118 28.71 -5.60 -2.60
C CYS A 118 28.33 -4.32 -1.85
N SER A 119 28.24 -4.37 -0.51
CA SER A 119 27.79 -3.23 0.31
C SER A 119 28.67 -1.97 0.23
N GLU A 120 29.86 -2.05 -0.37
CA GLU A 120 30.70 -0.89 -0.66
C GLU A 120 30.11 -0.01 -1.77
N PHE A 121 29.42 -0.60 -2.75
CA PHE A 121 28.87 0.11 -3.90
C PHE A 121 27.47 0.67 -3.62
N ASN A 122 27.23 1.92 -4.04
CA ASN A 122 25.94 2.59 -3.86
C ASN A 122 24.79 1.81 -4.53
N ALA A 123 25.02 1.23 -5.71
CA ALA A 123 24.01 0.46 -6.44
C ALA A 123 23.46 -0.73 -5.62
N CYS A 124 24.33 -1.41 -4.87
CA CYS A 124 23.96 -2.55 -4.03
C CYS A 124 23.24 -2.11 -2.74
N ARG A 125 23.59 -0.93 -2.18
CA ARG A 125 22.85 -0.34 -1.06
C ARG A 125 21.42 0.06 -1.46
N VAL A 126 21.25 0.63 -2.65
CA VAL A 126 19.94 0.97 -3.20
C VAL A 126 19.07 -0.28 -3.36
N LEU A 127 19.63 -1.37 -3.91
CA LEU A 127 18.92 -2.66 -4.01
C LEU A 127 18.49 -3.20 -2.65
N SER A 128 19.40 -3.19 -1.67
CA SER A 128 19.08 -3.62 -0.31
C SER A 128 18.00 -2.76 0.33
N ALA A 129 18.00 -1.45 0.06
CA ALA A 129 16.95 -0.55 0.54
C ALA A 129 15.60 -0.87 -0.12
N ILE A 130 15.56 -1.11 -1.43
CA ILE A 130 14.33 -1.51 -2.15
C ILE A 130 13.74 -2.80 -1.55
N VAL A 131 14.56 -3.82 -1.30
CA VAL A 131 14.11 -5.06 -0.65
C VAL A 131 13.59 -4.79 0.77
N ALA A 132 14.25 -3.96 1.56
CA ALA A 132 13.78 -3.63 2.90
C ALA A 132 12.44 -2.88 2.89
N PHE A 133 12.31 -1.86 2.04
CA PHE A 133 11.09 -1.05 1.95
C PHE A 133 9.91 -1.82 1.35
N SER A 134 10.13 -2.72 0.40
CA SER A 134 9.06 -3.59 -0.13
C SER A 134 8.47 -4.50 0.95
N TRP A 135 9.30 -5.08 1.81
CA TRP A 135 8.81 -5.84 2.97
C TRP A 135 8.08 -4.95 4.00
N LEU A 136 8.59 -3.74 4.27
CA LEU A 136 7.90 -2.80 5.16
C LEU A 136 6.54 -2.36 4.62
N ALA A 137 6.45 -2.09 3.31
CA ALA A 137 5.20 -1.79 2.63
C ALA A 137 4.24 -2.98 2.71
N TRP A 138 4.71 -4.20 2.45
CA TRP A 138 3.92 -5.43 2.58
C TRP A 138 3.38 -5.66 4.00
N VAL A 139 4.22 -5.50 5.03
CA VAL A 139 3.78 -5.61 6.44
C VAL A 139 2.74 -4.54 6.76
N THR A 140 2.95 -3.31 6.31
CA THR A 140 2.02 -2.20 6.56
C THR A 140 0.66 -2.42 5.89
N ILE A 141 0.62 -2.89 4.64
CA ILE A 141 -0.64 -3.19 3.98
C ILE A 141 -1.30 -4.45 4.55
N THR A 142 -0.53 -5.45 5.01
CA THR A 142 -1.06 -6.60 5.76
C THR A 142 -1.75 -6.16 7.04
N PHE A 143 -1.13 -5.25 7.79
CA PHE A 143 -1.73 -4.68 8.99
C PHE A 143 -3.06 -3.97 8.69
N ASN A 144 -3.09 -3.12 7.65
CA ASN A 144 -4.35 -2.48 7.21
C ASN A 144 -5.41 -3.51 6.80
N PHE A 145 -5.02 -4.52 6.04
CA PHE A 145 -5.92 -5.58 5.59
C PHE A 145 -6.54 -6.35 6.77
N VAL A 146 -5.72 -6.74 7.75
CA VAL A 146 -6.19 -7.48 8.94
C VAL A 146 -7.10 -6.61 9.81
N VAL A 147 -6.77 -5.34 10.03
CA VAL A 147 -7.62 -4.43 10.82
C VAL A 147 -8.98 -4.24 10.14
N SER A 148 -9.00 -4.02 8.82
CA SER A 148 -10.25 -3.89 8.07
C SER A 148 -11.05 -5.21 8.09
N LEU A 149 -10.39 -6.37 7.98
CA LEU A 149 -11.04 -7.68 8.05
C LEU A 149 -11.69 -7.94 9.42
N ILE A 150 -10.97 -7.68 10.52
CA ILE A 150 -11.50 -7.84 11.88
C ILE A 150 -12.73 -6.94 12.08
N PHE A 151 -12.68 -5.70 11.61
CA PHE A 151 -13.79 -4.77 11.73
C PHE A 151 -15.03 -5.27 10.98
N ILE A 152 -14.84 -5.78 9.76
CA ILE A 152 -15.92 -6.35 8.94
C ILE A 152 -16.55 -7.56 9.64
N ILE A 153 -15.74 -8.49 10.17
CA ILE A 153 -16.24 -9.70 10.82
C ILE A 153 -16.98 -9.36 12.12
N ALA A 154 -16.44 -8.43 12.92
CA ALA A 154 -17.03 -8.06 14.20
C ALA A 154 -18.38 -7.34 14.06
N ASN A 155 -18.58 -6.58 12.98
CA ASN A 155 -19.79 -5.76 12.79
C ASN A 155 -20.73 -6.27 11.67
N GLY A 156 -20.33 -7.28 10.88
CA GLY A 156 -21.09 -7.71 9.71
C GLY A 156 -21.12 -6.66 8.57
N ALA A 157 -20.23 -5.67 8.61
CA ALA A 157 -20.28 -4.42 7.85
C ALA A 157 -19.76 -4.50 6.39
N LEU A 158 -19.94 -5.62 5.70
CA LEU A 158 -19.32 -5.85 4.36
C LEU A 158 -19.77 -4.85 3.28
N LEU A 159 -21.07 -4.51 3.27
CA LEU A 159 -21.71 -3.65 2.25
C LEU A 159 -21.92 -2.21 2.74
N GLU A 160 -21.30 -1.90 3.85
CA GLU A 160 -21.66 -0.80 4.70
C GLU A 160 -20.66 0.36 4.41
N PRO A 161 -21.08 1.65 4.39
CA PRO A 161 -20.23 2.79 4.05
C PRO A 161 -18.89 2.89 4.80
N LEU A 162 -17.84 3.14 4.03
CA LEU A 162 -16.43 3.13 4.45
C LEU A 162 -16.07 4.10 5.59
N HIS A 163 -16.81 5.20 5.74
CA HIS A 163 -16.52 6.28 6.70
C HIS A 163 -16.90 5.93 8.14
N GLY A 164 -17.60 4.82 8.40
CA GLY A 164 -17.85 4.29 9.74
C GLY A 164 -18.80 5.12 10.62
N GLN A 165 -19.52 6.09 10.04
CA GLN A 165 -20.62 6.77 10.72
C GLN A 165 -21.94 6.19 10.21
N TRP A 166 -22.48 5.26 10.97
CA TRP A 166 -23.78 4.67 10.77
C TRP A 166 -24.80 5.45 11.57
N VAL A 167 -25.92 5.82 10.96
CA VAL A 167 -27.15 5.94 11.77
C VAL A 167 -27.60 4.49 11.99
N PRO A 168 -27.73 4.01 13.24
CA PRO A 168 -28.29 2.67 13.47
C PRO A 168 -29.66 2.61 12.77
N GLN A 169 -29.96 1.54 12.03
CA GLN A 169 -31.26 1.38 11.36
C GLN A 169 -32.44 1.55 12.34
N ASP A 170 -32.22 1.24 13.61
CA ASP A 170 -33.18 1.43 14.70
C ASP A 170 -33.48 2.92 14.96
N ALA A 171 -32.50 3.80 14.81
CA ALA A 171 -32.65 5.25 14.99
C ALA A 171 -33.35 5.90 13.78
N GLU A 172 -33.08 5.42 12.56
CA GLU A 172 -33.75 5.88 11.35
C GLU A 172 -35.24 5.47 11.38
N ARG A 173 -35.54 4.22 11.73
CA ARG A 173 -36.93 3.76 11.95
C ARG A 173 -37.62 4.52 13.08
N ALA A 174 -36.92 4.84 14.17
CA ALA A 174 -37.48 5.65 15.25
C ALA A 174 -37.79 7.10 14.81
N SER A 175 -36.96 7.69 13.95
CA SER A 175 -37.20 9.02 13.39
C SER A 175 -38.42 9.04 12.46
N GLU A 176 -38.58 8.06 11.57
CA GLU A 176 -39.76 7.94 10.70
C GLU A 176 -41.07 7.71 11.48
N VAL A 177 -41.00 7.03 12.62
CA VAL A 177 -42.18 6.83 13.50
C VAL A 177 -42.53 8.13 14.24
N THR A 178 -41.54 8.95 14.57
CA THR A 178 -41.73 10.22 15.27
C THR A 178 -42.26 11.30 14.33
N GLU A 179 -41.80 11.34 13.07
CA GLU A 179 -42.30 12.28 12.06
C GLU A 179 -43.74 11.99 11.58
N ARG A 180 -44.22 10.75 11.75
CA ARG A 180 -45.59 10.35 11.40
C ARG A 180 -46.63 10.61 12.48
N LYS A 181 -46.26 11.15 13.64
CA LYS A 181 -47.17 11.55 14.72
C LYS A 181 -47.34 13.07 14.78
#